data_AF-A0A2H0M4Z7-F1
#
_entry.id   AF-A0A2H0M4Z7-F1
#
_cell.length_a   1.000
_cell.length_b   1.000
_cell.length_c   1.000
_cell.angle_alpha   90.00
_cell.angle_beta   90.00
_cell.angle_gamma   90.00
#
_symmetry.space_group_name_H-M   'P 1'
#
loop_
_entity.id
_entity.type
_entity.pdbx_description
1 polymer ?
#
loop_
_entity_poly.entity_id
_entity_poly.type
_entity_poly.pdbx_seq_one_letter_code
_entity_poly.pdbx_strand_id
1 'polypeptide(L)'
;MLNNEQIGVSAEIAIADIFNIPVNDQYRNRGVQDITDTIKPIVADIFNTNNIPSPIKHAAENQNIIDFILQDNKTLSVKTNKQKLGKAAPQKIGQASSNTWYAILAERLGIAYIPTAYPEKVKLFKIIALTRIEELLGIYWEYMFDCDFLVHFFNIVDSNDNPTADPKYIVIKKTSSPIWDPAKISFTKTTVAEWNESNTVKYEYDGVAIGEFQVHNNRDNFKFRFNMAGIYKLMTEGRLNFS
;
A
#
# COMPACT_ATOMS: atom_id res chain seq x y z
N MET A 1 3.30 -18.17 14.39
CA MET A 1 2.79 -16.80 14.21
C MET A 1 2.78 -16.52 12.73
N LEU A 2 1.63 -16.17 12.18
CA LEU A 2 1.47 -15.93 10.75
C LEU A 2 2.10 -14.58 10.41
N ASN A 3 2.94 -14.46 9.37
CA ASN A 3 3.48 -13.16 8.99
C ASN A 3 2.62 -12.51 7.87
N ASN A 4 2.75 -11.19 7.68
CA ASN A 4 1.93 -10.47 6.69
C ASN A 4 2.26 -10.85 5.23
N GLU A 5 3.50 -11.24 4.96
CA GLU A 5 3.96 -11.66 3.63
C GLU A 5 3.26 -12.96 3.22
N GLN A 6 3.19 -13.95 4.11
CA GLN A 6 2.50 -15.22 3.90
C GLN A 6 1.02 -15.00 3.54
N ILE A 7 0.35 -14.04 4.19
CA ILE A 7 -1.05 -13.71 3.90
C ILE A 7 -1.20 -13.06 2.51
N GLY A 8 -0.31 -12.13 2.17
CA GLY A 8 -0.26 -11.52 0.83
C GLY A 8 -0.12 -12.58 -0.26
N VAL A 9 0.90 -13.45 -0.12
CA VAL A 9 1.14 -14.56 -1.05
C VAL A 9 -0.07 -15.51 -1.12
N SER A 10 -0.71 -15.81 0.01
CA SER A 10 -1.90 -16.68 0.03
C SER A 10 -3.09 -16.07 -0.73
N ALA A 11 -3.29 -14.76 -0.63
CA ALA A 11 -4.34 -14.06 -1.38
C ALA A 11 -4.08 -14.08 -2.89
N GLU A 12 -2.83 -13.91 -3.31
CA GLU A 12 -2.45 -14.05 -4.72
C GLU A 12 -2.67 -15.48 -5.21
N ILE A 13 -2.25 -16.49 -4.44
CA ILE A 13 -2.49 -17.90 -4.78
C ILE A 13 -3.99 -18.19 -4.90
N ALA A 14 -4.83 -17.63 -4.03
CA ALA A 14 -6.28 -17.81 -4.08
C ALA A 14 -6.85 -17.28 -5.41
N ILE A 15 -6.39 -16.12 -5.88
CA ILE A 15 -6.76 -15.58 -7.19
C ILE A 15 -6.28 -16.52 -8.29
N ALA A 16 -5.01 -16.91 -8.25
CA ALA A 16 -4.44 -17.76 -9.28
C ALA A 16 -5.17 -19.11 -9.40
N ASP A 17 -5.48 -19.75 -8.28
CA ASP A 17 -6.20 -21.04 -8.25
C ASP A 17 -7.60 -20.93 -8.87
N ILE A 18 -8.36 -19.86 -8.55
CA ILE A 18 -9.72 -19.66 -9.07
C ILE A 18 -9.74 -19.45 -10.59
N PHE A 19 -8.70 -18.80 -11.13
CA PHE A 19 -8.58 -18.52 -12.57
C PHE A 19 -7.65 -19.51 -13.30
N ASN A 20 -7.20 -20.58 -12.64
CA ASN A 20 -6.27 -21.57 -13.18
C ASN A 20 -4.97 -20.95 -13.75
N ILE A 21 -4.43 -19.95 -13.07
CA ILE A 21 -3.16 -19.30 -13.42
C ILE A 21 -2.00 -20.07 -12.78
N PRO A 22 -1.00 -20.51 -13.56
CA PRO A 22 0.20 -21.11 -13.00
C PRO A 22 0.94 -20.13 -12.08
N VAL A 23 1.37 -20.64 -10.92
CA VAL A 23 2.24 -19.94 -9.96
C VAL A 23 3.45 -20.81 -9.73
N ASN A 24 4.64 -20.21 -9.73
CA ASN A 24 5.89 -20.91 -9.45
C ASN A 24 5.84 -21.62 -8.09
N ASP A 25 6.31 -22.87 -8.00
CA ASP A 25 6.24 -23.68 -6.78
C ASP A 25 6.97 -23.04 -5.59
N GLN A 26 8.13 -22.42 -5.83
CA GLN A 26 8.88 -21.71 -4.78
C GLN A 26 8.07 -20.52 -4.24
N TYR A 27 7.33 -19.82 -5.11
CA TYR A 27 6.42 -18.75 -4.70
C TYR A 27 5.24 -19.31 -3.91
N ARG A 28 4.59 -20.36 -4.44
CA ARG A 28 3.43 -21.02 -3.82
C ARG A 28 3.73 -21.53 -2.41
N ASN A 29 4.92 -22.09 -2.20
CA ASN A 29 5.37 -22.62 -0.91
C ASN A 29 5.53 -21.56 0.20
N ARG A 30 5.50 -20.27 -0.15
CA ARG A 30 5.47 -19.16 0.83
C ARG A 30 4.06 -18.87 1.35
N GLY A 31 3.02 -19.36 0.67
CA GLY A 31 1.63 -19.22 1.08
C GLY A 31 1.24 -20.18 2.22
N VAL A 32 0.02 -20.01 2.73
CA VAL A 32 -0.59 -20.83 3.77
C VAL A 32 -1.94 -21.30 3.27
N GLN A 33 -2.11 -22.61 3.15
CA GLN A 33 -3.28 -23.22 2.50
C GLN A 33 -4.61 -22.77 3.13
N ASP A 34 -4.73 -22.80 4.46
CA ASP A 34 -5.96 -22.39 5.15
C ASP A 34 -6.35 -20.93 4.86
N ILE A 35 -5.35 -20.06 4.67
CA ILE A 35 -5.57 -18.65 4.32
C ILE A 35 -6.01 -18.52 2.87
N THR A 36 -5.39 -19.27 1.97
CA THR A 36 -5.80 -19.37 0.57
C THR A 36 -7.26 -19.82 0.47
N ASP A 37 -7.63 -20.87 1.19
CA ASP A 37 -8.97 -21.45 1.16
C ASP A 37 -10.03 -20.56 1.84
N THR A 38 -9.61 -19.69 2.77
CA THR A 38 -10.46 -18.62 3.32
C THR A 38 -10.83 -17.59 2.26
N ILE A 39 -9.89 -17.23 1.37
CA ILE A 39 -10.07 -16.15 0.39
C ILE A 39 -10.77 -16.63 -0.89
N LYS A 40 -10.47 -17.85 -1.36
CA LYS A 40 -11.03 -18.43 -2.59
C LYS A 40 -12.54 -18.21 -2.80
N PRO A 41 -13.42 -18.43 -1.79
CA PRO A 41 -14.88 -18.34 -1.99
C PRO A 41 -15.39 -16.99 -2.48
N ILE A 42 -14.68 -15.90 -2.19
CA ILE A 42 -15.11 -14.53 -2.57
C ILE A 42 -14.45 -14.03 -3.86
N VAL A 43 -13.41 -14.69 -4.37
CA VAL A 43 -12.60 -14.20 -5.51
C VAL A 43 -13.44 -14.02 -6.77
N ALA A 44 -14.22 -15.03 -7.16
CA ALA A 44 -14.99 -14.97 -8.40
C ALA A 44 -16.03 -13.82 -8.36
N ASP A 45 -16.69 -13.64 -7.21
CA ASP A 45 -17.64 -12.54 -7.01
C ASP A 45 -16.96 -11.17 -7.10
N ILE A 46 -15.77 -11.00 -6.49
CA ILE A 46 -15.01 -9.74 -6.56
C ILE A 46 -14.76 -9.35 -8.01
N PHE A 47 -14.26 -10.28 -8.83
CA PHE A 47 -13.92 -10.00 -10.22
C PHE A 47 -15.15 -9.65 -11.05
N ASN A 48 -16.23 -10.43 -10.88
CA ASN A 48 -17.48 -10.21 -11.60
C ASN A 48 -18.14 -8.88 -11.22
N THR A 49 -18.35 -8.64 -9.92
CA THR A 49 -19.05 -7.46 -9.40
C THR A 49 -18.29 -6.15 -9.71
N ASN A 50 -16.96 -6.20 -9.79
CA ASN A 50 -16.13 -5.00 -10.06
C ASN A 50 -15.70 -4.86 -11.53
N ASN A 51 -16.13 -5.78 -12.40
CA ASN A 51 -15.73 -5.85 -13.82
C ASN A 51 -14.21 -5.86 -14.00
N ILE A 52 -13.52 -6.67 -13.20
CA ILE A 52 -12.07 -6.90 -13.32
C ILE A 52 -11.87 -7.97 -14.39
N PRO A 53 -11.10 -7.72 -15.47
CA PRO A 53 -10.83 -8.74 -16.47
C PRO A 53 -10.09 -9.94 -15.86
N SER A 54 -10.28 -11.13 -16.43
CA SER A 54 -9.66 -12.33 -15.89
C SER A 54 -8.12 -12.21 -15.91
N PRO A 55 -7.43 -12.70 -14.88
CA PRO A 55 -5.98 -12.84 -14.91
C PRO A 55 -5.54 -13.74 -16.07
N ILE A 56 -4.39 -13.43 -16.67
CA ILE A 56 -3.74 -14.28 -17.68
C ILE A 56 -2.34 -14.72 -17.25
N LYS A 57 -1.73 -14.02 -16.28
CA LYS A 57 -0.39 -14.32 -15.78
C LYS A 57 -0.17 -13.77 -14.37
N HIS A 58 0.46 -14.55 -13.50
CA HIS A 58 1.02 -14.10 -12.22
C HIS A 58 2.39 -13.43 -12.45
N ALA A 59 2.64 -12.29 -11.81
CA ALA A 59 3.79 -11.42 -12.07
C ALA A 59 4.47 -10.88 -10.80
N ALA A 60 4.04 -11.29 -9.61
CA ALA A 60 4.47 -10.75 -8.32
C ALA A 60 5.92 -11.08 -7.90
N GLU A 61 6.60 -11.96 -8.65
CA GLU A 61 7.98 -12.33 -8.38
C GLU A 61 8.95 -11.12 -8.46
N ASN A 62 10.08 -11.19 -7.74
CA ASN A 62 11.14 -10.17 -7.78
C ASN A 62 10.73 -8.73 -7.39
N GLN A 63 9.82 -8.58 -6.41
CA GLN A 63 9.34 -7.28 -5.92
C GLN A 63 8.64 -6.43 -7.00
N ASN A 64 7.97 -7.09 -7.94
CA ASN A 64 7.15 -6.40 -8.92
C ASN A 64 6.02 -5.61 -8.23
N ILE A 65 5.61 -4.49 -8.84
CA ILE A 65 4.46 -3.70 -8.40
C ILE A 65 3.13 -4.29 -8.90
N ILE A 66 3.22 -5.12 -9.95
CA ILE A 66 2.11 -5.83 -10.58
C ILE A 66 2.10 -7.26 -10.06
N ASP A 67 0.98 -7.69 -9.48
CA ASP A 67 0.82 -9.06 -9.00
C ASP A 67 0.22 -9.95 -10.09
N PHE A 68 -0.69 -9.40 -10.92
CA PHE A 68 -1.26 -10.09 -12.08
C PHE A 68 -1.33 -9.19 -13.31
N ILE A 69 -1.02 -9.79 -14.45
CA ILE A 69 -1.41 -9.27 -15.77
C ILE A 69 -2.78 -9.88 -16.08
N LEU A 70 -3.73 -9.03 -16.45
CA LEU A 70 -5.10 -9.38 -16.79
C LEU A 70 -5.28 -9.38 -18.32
N GLN A 71 -6.43 -9.88 -18.77
CA GLN A 71 -6.90 -9.66 -20.14
C GLN A 71 -6.88 -8.16 -20.51
N ASP A 72 -6.80 -7.88 -21.81
CA ASP A 72 -6.65 -6.54 -22.38
C ASP A 72 -5.41 -5.77 -21.90
N ASN A 73 -4.36 -6.48 -21.48
CA ASN A 73 -3.12 -5.93 -20.91
C ASN A 73 -3.34 -5.04 -19.67
N LYS A 74 -4.46 -5.21 -18.95
CA LYS A 74 -4.67 -4.53 -17.67
C LYS A 74 -3.85 -5.18 -16.57
N THR A 75 -3.73 -4.48 -15.46
CA THR A 75 -2.87 -4.87 -14.34
C THR A 75 -3.63 -4.87 -13.03
N LEU A 76 -3.28 -5.80 -12.14
CA LEU A 76 -3.85 -5.93 -10.81
C LEU A 76 -2.74 -5.98 -9.77
N SER A 77 -2.92 -5.19 -8.72
CA SER A 77 -2.18 -5.29 -7.47
C SER A 77 -3.09 -5.83 -6.36
N VAL A 78 -2.50 -6.57 -5.44
CA VAL A 78 -3.14 -7.23 -4.31
C VAL A 78 -2.50 -6.71 -3.03
N LYS A 79 -3.34 -6.34 -2.07
CA LYS A 79 -2.90 -5.99 -0.70
C LYS A 79 -3.72 -6.77 0.30
N THR A 80 -3.14 -6.97 1.48
CA THR A 80 -3.79 -7.71 2.56
C THR A 80 -3.56 -7.06 3.91
N ASN A 81 -4.56 -7.18 4.77
CA ASN A 81 -4.44 -6.95 6.20
C ASN A 81 -5.05 -8.13 6.97
N LYS A 82 -4.37 -8.60 8.02
CA LYS A 82 -4.89 -9.66 8.90
C LYS A 82 -6.30 -9.34 9.39
N GLN A 83 -6.46 -8.17 9.96
CA GLN A 83 -7.67 -7.67 10.58
C GLN A 83 -7.86 -6.21 10.18
N LYS A 84 -9.12 -5.83 9.99
CA LYS A 84 -9.60 -4.49 9.61
C LYS A 84 -8.95 -3.96 8.33
N LEU A 85 -9.61 -2.99 7.70
CA LEU A 85 -8.98 -2.24 6.63
C LEU A 85 -7.92 -1.31 7.26
N GLY A 86 -6.66 -1.72 7.18
CA GLY A 86 -5.55 -1.13 7.90
C GLY A 86 -4.62 -0.33 6.99
N LYS A 87 -3.33 -0.40 7.30
CA LYS A 87 -2.28 0.34 6.58
C LYS A 87 -1.71 -0.50 5.44
N ALA A 88 -1.46 0.13 4.29
CA ALA A 88 -0.81 -0.50 3.15
C ALA A 88 0.29 0.40 2.57
N ALA A 89 1.41 -0.21 2.17
CA ALA A 89 2.56 0.50 1.63
C ALA A 89 2.60 0.42 0.10
N PRO A 90 2.97 1.51 -0.59
CA PRO A 90 3.44 1.43 -1.98
C PRO A 90 4.69 0.54 -2.05
N GLN A 91 4.74 -0.41 -3.00
CA GLN A 91 5.73 -1.50 -2.98
C GLN A 91 7.19 -1.01 -3.10
N LYS A 92 7.46 -0.03 -3.96
CA LYS A 92 8.84 0.45 -4.25
C LYS A 92 9.38 1.47 -3.25
N ILE A 93 8.54 2.45 -2.87
CA ILE A 93 8.98 3.62 -2.09
C ILE A 93 8.39 3.66 -0.68
N GLY A 94 7.36 2.87 -0.38
CA GLY A 94 6.65 2.89 0.90
C GLY A 94 7.39 2.19 2.03
N GLN A 95 8.43 1.40 1.74
CA GLN A 95 9.28 0.73 2.72
C GLN A 95 10.74 0.66 2.25
N ALA A 96 11.21 1.68 1.51
CA ALA A 96 12.55 1.72 0.93
C ALA A 96 13.64 1.99 1.99
N SER A 97 14.89 1.61 1.71
CA SER A 97 16.04 2.19 2.41
C SER A 97 16.18 3.67 2.03
N SER A 98 16.90 4.44 2.83
CA SER A 98 17.19 5.85 2.53
C SER A 98 17.87 5.99 1.17
N ASN A 99 18.80 5.10 0.83
CA ASN A 99 19.48 5.10 -0.48
C ASN A 99 18.49 4.87 -1.63
N THR A 100 17.64 3.84 -1.53
CA THR A 100 16.66 3.53 -2.56
C THR A 100 15.62 4.66 -2.69
N TRP A 101 15.16 5.20 -1.56
CA TRP A 101 14.18 6.28 -1.55
C TRP A 101 14.73 7.52 -2.27
N TYR A 102 15.93 7.97 -1.91
CA TYR A 102 16.55 9.13 -2.55
C TYR A 102 16.93 8.86 -4.00
N ALA A 103 17.41 7.66 -4.34
CA ALA A 103 17.72 7.32 -5.73
C ALA A 103 16.48 7.41 -6.65
N ILE A 104 15.29 7.09 -6.12
CA ILE A 104 14.04 7.16 -6.89
C ILE A 104 13.45 8.57 -6.90
N LEU A 105 13.53 9.30 -5.78
CA LEU A 105 12.74 10.51 -5.59
C LEU A 105 13.54 11.82 -5.63
N ALA A 106 14.87 11.80 -5.54
CA ALA A 106 15.65 13.02 -5.46
C ALA A 106 15.51 13.91 -6.70
N GLU A 107 15.59 13.33 -7.90
CA GLU A 107 15.42 14.07 -9.15
C GLU A 107 14.01 14.67 -9.23
N ARG A 108 12.98 13.85 -8.98
CA ARG A 108 11.58 14.27 -9.04
C ARG A 108 11.25 15.39 -8.04
N LEU A 109 11.88 15.35 -6.86
CA LEU A 109 11.73 16.35 -5.82
C LEU A 109 12.75 17.50 -5.97
N GLY A 110 13.62 17.53 -6.96
CA GLY A 110 14.65 18.57 -7.10
C GLY A 110 15.61 18.66 -5.90
N ILE A 111 15.92 17.53 -5.26
CA ILE A 111 16.85 17.46 -4.13
C ILE A 111 18.29 17.49 -4.66
N ALA A 112 18.94 18.65 -4.55
CA ALA A 112 20.30 18.85 -5.06
C ALA A 112 21.41 18.18 -4.21
N TYR A 113 21.17 17.99 -2.91
CA TYR A 113 22.15 17.40 -1.99
C TYR A 113 21.50 16.36 -1.08
N ILE A 114 22.08 15.16 -1.07
CA ILE A 114 21.71 14.07 -0.18
C ILE A 114 22.87 13.86 0.80
N PRO A 115 22.65 14.06 2.12
CA PRO A 115 23.67 13.79 3.12
C PRO A 115 24.15 12.34 3.07
N THR A 116 25.39 12.08 3.47
CA THR A 116 25.93 10.70 3.50
C THR A 116 25.51 9.97 4.78
N ALA A 117 25.56 10.67 5.93
CA ALA A 117 25.21 10.12 7.24
C ALA A 117 23.70 9.88 7.38
N TYR A 118 23.32 8.70 7.88
CA TYR A 118 21.91 8.31 8.04
C TYR A 118 21.08 9.28 8.91
N PRO A 119 21.56 9.79 10.07
CA PRO A 119 20.79 10.75 10.86
C PRO A 119 20.43 12.03 10.07
N GLU A 120 21.35 12.51 9.23
CA GLU A 120 21.10 13.70 8.39
C GLU A 120 20.15 13.37 7.22
N LYS A 121 20.24 12.16 6.64
CA LYS A 121 19.25 11.66 5.67
C LYS A 121 17.85 11.61 6.29
N VAL A 122 17.72 11.13 7.53
CA VAL A 122 16.44 11.09 8.26
C VAL A 122 15.92 12.51 8.49
N LYS A 123 16.79 13.44 8.91
CA LYS A 123 16.44 14.84 9.12
C LYS A 123 15.91 15.48 7.83
N LEU A 124 16.62 15.29 6.71
CA LEU A 124 16.18 15.79 5.40
C LEU A 124 14.83 15.18 4.99
N PHE A 125 14.65 13.87 5.16
CA PHE A 125 13.38 13.19 4.87
C PHE A 125 12.22 13.77 5.69
N LYS A 126 12.41 13.98 6.99
CA LYS A 126 11.41 14.60 7.87
C LYS A 126 11.07 16.02 7.44
N ILE A 127 12.07 16.81 7.05
CA ILE A 127 11.86 18.17 6.53
C ILE A 127 10.97 18.11 5.28
N ILE A 128 11.35 17.30 4.28
CA ILE A 128 10.57 17.16 3.04
C ILE A 128 9.14 16.70 3.34
N ALA A 129 8.98 15.71 4.23
CA ALA A 129 7.67 15.19 4.60
C ALA A 129 6.77 16.23 5.26
N LEU A 130 7.32 17.14 6.06
CA LEU A 130 6.56 18.19 6.73
C LEU A 130 6.30 19.41 5.82
N THR A 131 7.22 19.75 4.91
CA THR A 131 7.13 20.99 4.12
C THR A 131 6.64 20.81 2.69
N ARG A 132 6.66 19.58 2.16
CA ARG A 132 6.28 19.24 0.78
C ARG A 132 5.32 18.05 0.72
N ILE A 133 4.41 18.00 1.68
CA ILE A 133 3.53 16.84 1.89
C ILE A 133 2.62 16.57 0.70
N GLU A 134 2.06 17.60 0.05
CA GLU A 134 1.15 17.42 -1.09
C GLU A 134 1.82 16.68 -2.24
N GLU A 135 3.05 17.08 -2.57
CA GLU A 135 3.86 16.46 -3.61
C GLU A 135 4.24 15.02 -3.25
N LEU A 136 4.65 14.78 -2.00
CA LEU A 136 4.92 13.41 -1.55
C LEU A 136 3.68 12.53 -1.59
N LEU A 137 2.52 13.01 -1.13
CA LEU A 137 1.27 12.26 -1.21
C LEU A 137 0.90 11.96 -2.66
N GLY A 138 1.10 12.93 -3.56
CA GLY A 138 1.00 12.76 -5.01
C GLY A 138 1.82 11.58 -5.52
N ILE A 139 3.12 11.60 -5.21
CA ILE A 139 4.04 10.54 -5.63
C ILE A 139 3.66 9.20 -5.00
N TYR A 140 3.43 9.14 -3.68
CA TYR A 140 3.04 7.89 -3.02
C TYR A 140 1.75 7.32 -3.57
N TRP A 141 0.78 8.15 -3.94
CA TRP A 141 -0.47 7.72 -4.56
C TRP A 141 -0.22 7.02 -5.88
N GLU A 142 0.58 7.62 -6.77
CA GLU A 142 0.93 7.00 -8.06
C GLU A 142 1.57 5.63 -7.88
N TYR A 143 2.48 5.46 -6.92
CA TYR A 143 3.10 4.16 -6.64
C TYR A 143 2.16 3.17 -5.93
N MET A 144 1.11 3.63 -5.25
CA MET A 144 0.12 2.77 -4.59
C MET A 144 -0.90 2.25 -5.59
N PHE A 145 -1.37 3.13 -6.47
CA PHE A 145 -2.49 2.90 -7.39
C PHE A 145 -2.01 2.86 -8.85
N ASP A 146 -0.82 2.30 -9.10
CA ASP A 146 -0.25 2.23 -10.46
C ASP A 146 -0.92 1.15 -11.32
N CYS A 147 -1.46 0.10 -10.69
CA CYS A 147 -2.22 -0.92 -11.42
C CYS A 147 -3.63 -0.44 -11.74
N ASP A 148 -4.20 -0.91 -12.85
CA ASP A 148 -5.59 -0.62 -13.26
C ASP A 148 -6.59 -0.95 -12.15
N PHE A 149 -6.29 -2.00 -11.38
CA PHE A 149 -7.05 -2.42 -10.22
C PHE A 149 -6.13 -2.67 -9.02
N LEU A 150 -6.63 -2.32 -7.84
CA LEU A 150 -6.14 -2.74 -6.54
C LEU A 150 -7.27 -3.50 -5.82
N VAL A 151 -7.02 -4.77 -5.49
CA VAL A 151 -7.89 -5.52 -4.57
C VAL A 151 -7.20 -5.58 -3.21
N HIS A 152 -7.88 -5.12 -2.16
CA HIS A 152 -7.36 -5.15 -0.80
C HIS A 152 -8.24 -6.03 0.09
N PHE A 153 -7.74 -7.21 0.46
CA PHE A 153 -8.40 -8.13 1.38
C PHE A 153 -8.10 -7.80 2.84
N PHE A 154 -9.09 -7.94 3.71
CA PHE A 154 -8.92 -7.73 5.15
C PHE A 154 -9.87 -8.61 5.97
N ASN A 155 -9.67 -8.65 7.31
CA ASN A 155 -10.37 -9.59 8.20
C ASN A 155 -10.15 -11.06 7.80
N ILE A 156 -8.95 -11.38 7.31
CA ILE A 156 -8.59 -12.72 6.84
C ILE A 156 -8.37 -13.67 8.03
N VAL A 157 -7.87 -13.14 9.15
CA VAL A 157 -7.67 -13.89 10.40
C VAL A 157 -8.22 -13.11 11.61
N ASP A 158 -8.51 -13.82 12.70
CA ASP A 158 -8.90 -13.24 13.99
C ASP A 158 -7.68 -12.68 14.77
N SER A 159 -7.89 -12.27 16.02
CA SER A 159 -6.83 -11.77 16.91
C SER A 159 -5.76 -12.80 17.28
N ASN A 160 -6.05 -14.09 17.08
CA ASN A 160 -5.19 -15.21 17.41
C ASN A 160 -4.56 -15.85 16.16
N ASP A 161 -4.63 -15.19 15.00
CA ASP A 161 -4.19 -15.68 13.69
C ASP A 161 -4.98 -16.90 13.16
N ASN A 162 -6.18 -17.17 13.69
CA ASN A 162 -7.05 -18.21 13.11
C ASN A 162 -7.78 -17.66 11.87
N PRO A 163 -7.90 -18.43 10.77
CA PRO A 163 -8.67 -18.02 9.60
C PRO A 163 -10.13 -17.69 9.95
N THR A 164 -10.67 -16.63 9.34
CA THR A 164 -12.08 -16.26 9.50
C THR A 164 -12.95 -16.93 8.44
N ALA A 165 -14.27 -16.99 8.67
CA ALA A 165 -15.23 -17.43 7.66
C ALA A 165 -15.76 -16.28 6.77
N ASP A 166 -15.39 -15.02 7.07
CA ASP A 166 -15.96 -13.82 6.45
C ASP A 166 -14.88 -12.77 6.14
N PRO A 167 -13.90 -13.10 5.29
CA PRO A 167 -12.95 -12.11 4.80
C PRO A 167 -13.67 -11.03 4.01
N LYS A 168 -13.19 -9.80 4.14
CA LYS A 168 -13.72 -8.61 3.48
C LYS A 168 -12.75 -8.11 2.43
N TYR A 169 -13.27 -7.27 1.53
CA TYR A 169 -12.45 -6.67 0.48
C TYR A 169 -12.91 -5.24 0.16
N ILE A 170 -12.00 -4.47 -0.43
CA ILE A 170 -12.34 -3.31 -1.26
C ILE A 170 -11.64 -3.44 -2.61
N VAL A 171 -12.22 -2.82 -3.63
CA VAL A 171 -11.60 -2.66 -4.95
C VAL A 171 -11.46 -1.19 -5.25
N ILE A 172 -10.26 -0.77 -5.65
CA ILE A 172 -9.97 0.59 -6.09
C ILE A 172 -9.45 0.52 -7.53
N LYS A 173 -10.07 1.27 -8.44
CA LYS A 173 -9.58 1.43 -9.82
C LYS A 173 -8.50 2.50 -9.86
N LYS A 174 -7.58 2.39 -10.82
CA LYS A 174 -6.56 3.41 -11.07
C LYS A 174 -7.21 4.78 -11.24
N THR A 175 -6.68 5.76 -10.51
CA THR A 175 -7.09 7.17 -10.55
C THR A 175 -5.85 8.04 -10.46
N SER A 176 -5.95 9.26 -11.00
CA SER A 176 -4.97 10.31 -10.73
C SER A 176 -4.87 10.55 -9.22
N SER A 177 -3.75 11.12 -8.76
CA SER A 177 -3.71 11.54 -7.36
C SER A 177 -4.77 12.62 -7.10
N PRO A 178 -5.41 12.61 -5.92
CA PRO A 178 -6.22 13.73 -5.49
C PRO A 178 -5.39 15.02 -5.50
N ILE A 179 -6.07 16.13 -5.75
CA ILE A 179 -5.52 17.45 -5.49
C ILE A 179 -5.56 17.63 -3.97
N TRP A 180 -4.40 17.50 -3.34
CA TRP A 180 -4.22 17.65 -1.91
C TRP A 180 -4.22 19.13 -1.54
N ASP A 181 -5.19 19.57 -0.73
CA ASP A 181 -5.21 20.93 -0.19
C ASP A 181 -4.33 21.00 1.07
N PRO A 182 -3.22 21.76 1.06
CA PRO A 182 -2.32 21.86 2.21
C PRO A 182 -3.00 22.43 3.45
N ALA A 183 -4.01 23.29 3.30
CA ALA A 183 -4.74 23.86 4.43
C ALA A 183 -5.57 22.81 5.18
N LYS A 184 -5.85 21.68 4.53
CA LYS A 184 -6.58 20.54 5.11
C LYS A 184 -5.67 19.43 5.62
N ILE A 185 -4.36 19.53 5.42
CA ILE A 185 -3.41 18.54 5.89
C ILE A 185 -2.94 18.91 7.29
N SER A 186 -2.91 17.94 8.18
CA SER A 186 -2.30 18.09 9.50
C SER A 186 -1.48 16.87 9.90
N PHE A 187 -0.54 17.08 10.82
CA PHE A 187 0.32 16.03 11.34
C PHE A 187 0.12 15.86 12.85
N THR A 188 0.31 14.64 13.33
CA THR A 188 0.39 14.39 14.78
C THR A 188 1.64 14.97 15.45
N LYS A 189 2.69 15.25 14.66
CA LYS A 189 3.95 15.87 15.07
C LYS A 189 4.28 16.96 14.05
N THR A 190 4.42 18.19 14.51
CA THR A 190 4.51 19.38 13.64
C THR A 190 5.94 19.80 13.37
N THR A 191 6.89 19.29 14.16
CA THR A 191 8.31 19.58 14.00
C THR A 191 9.15 18.31 13.84
N VAL A 192 10.34 18.46 13.25
CA VAL A 192 11.33 17.38 13.13
C VAL A 192 11.73 16.81 14.50
N ALA A 193 11.79 17.65 15.53
CA ALA A 193 12.16 17.25 16.89
C ALA A 193 11.06 16.44 17.58
N GLU A 194 9.79 16.78 17.37
CA GLU A 194 8.65 16.05 17.92
C GLU A 194 8.45 14.68 17.26
N TRP A 195 8.75 14.59 15.97
CA TRP A 195 8.68 13.33 15.24
C TRP A 195 9.87 12.46 15.63
N ASN A 196 9.68 11.53 16.57
CA ASN A 196 10.66 10.50 16.87
C ASN A 196 10.63 9.40 15.77
N GLU A 197 9.80 8.38 15.94
CA GLU A 197 9.74 7.24 15.02
C GLU A 197 8.59 7.36 14.02
N SER A 198 7.39 7.77 14.45
CA SER A 198 6.21 7.84 13.58
C SER A 198 5.55 9.22 13.54
N ASN A 199 4.90 9.53 12.42
CA ASN A 199 4.06 10.71 12.26
C ASN A 199 2.87 10.38 11.36
N THR A 200 1.67 10.53 11.91
CA THR A 200 0.42 10.33 11.16
C THR A 200 0.07 11.60 10.41
N VAL A 201 -0.23 11.45 9.12
CA VAL A 201 -0.80 12.48 8.26
C VAL A 201 -2.32 12.34 8.30
N LYS A 202 -3.00 13.46 8.53
CA LYS A 202 -4.45 13.56 8.52
C LYS A 202 -4.89 14.53 7.43
N TYR A 203 -6.12 14.36 6.96
CA TYR A 203 -6.75 15.20 5.96
C TYR A 203 -8.15 15.63 6.43
N GLU A 204 -8.57 16.82 5.99
CA GLU A 204 -9.82 17.49 6.36
C GLU A 204 -9.93 17.90 7.84
N TYR A 205 -10.91 18.74 8.14
CA TYR A 205 -11.11 19.34 9.48
C TYR A 205 -11.53 18.33 10.56
N ASP A 206 -12.16 17.21 10.19
CA ASP A 206 -12.45 16.08 11.10
C ASP A 206 -11.21 15.21 11.37
N GLY A 207 -10.08 15.48 10.71
CA GLY A 207 -8.79 14.87 10.99
C GLY A 207 -8.72 13.39 10.64
N VAL A 208 -9.26 13.00 9.47
CA VAL A 208 -9.19 11.62 8.98
C VAL A 208 -7.73 11.24 8.74
N ALA A 209 -7.24 10.21 9.43
CA ALA A 209 -5.90 9.70 9.19
C ALA A 209 -5.81 9.07 7.80
N ILE A 210 -4.94 9.60 6.94
CA ILE A 210 -4.77 9.15 5.54
C ILE A 210 -3.45 8.41 5.32
N GLY A 211 -2.46 8.61 6.19
CA GLY A 211 -1.17 7.94 6.06
C GLY A 211 -0.33 8.04 7.32
N GLU A 212 0.72 7.25 7.35
CA GLU A 212 1.70 7.27 8.43
C GLU A 212 3.10 7.14 7.85
N PHE A 213 3.94 8.13 8.19
CA PHE A 213 5.37 8.03 8.02
C PHE A 213 6.00 7.36 9.23
N GLN A 214 7.02 6.53 8.99
CA GLN A 214 7.88 5.99 10.03
C GLN A 214 9.34 6.01 9.59
N VAL A 215 10.22 6.33 10.53
CA VAL A 215 11.67 6.18 10.41
C VAL A 215 12.15 5.35 11.59
N HIS A 216 13.02 4.38 11.33
CA HIS A 216 13.58 3.55 12.38
C HIS A 216 14.96 4.08 12.80
N ASN A 217 15.22 4.12 14.11
CA ASN A 217 16.52 4.55 14.65
C ASN A 217 17.62 3.50 14.44
N ASN A 218 17.24 2.21 14.37
CA ASN A 218 18.18 1.08 14.35
C ASN A 218 18.27 0.37 12.99
N ARG A 219 17.51 0.81 11.99
CA ARG A 219 17.46 0.21 10.65
C ARG A 219 17.25 1.29 9.62
N ASP A 220 18.04 1.27 8.55
CA ASP A 220 17.83 2.16 7.41
C ASP A 220 16.54 1.78 6.67
N ASN A 221 15.46 2.49 7.00
CA ASN A 221 14.16 2.28 6.40
C ASN A 221 13.29 3.54 6.53
N PHE A 222 12.94 4.12 5.39
CA PHE A 222 11.91 5.13 5.27
C PHE A 222 10.61 4.46 4.89
N LYS A 223 9.62 4.59 5.77
CA LYS A 223 8.34 3.93 5.62
C LYS A 223 7.24 4.94 5.50
N PHE A 224 6.39 4.74 4.51
CA PHE A 224 5.12 5.41 4.37
C PHE A 224 4.05 4.38 4.03
N ARG A 225 2.93 4.44 4.75
CA ARG A 225 1.78 3.58 4.52
C ARG A 225 0.53 4.41 4.51
N PHE A 226 -0.29 4.27 3.48
CA PHE A 226 -1.64 4.82 3.48
C PHE A 226 -2.46 4.12 4.56
N ASN A 227 -3.27 4.90 5.28
CA ASN A 227 -4.35 4.36 6.08
C ASN A 227 -5.54 4.13 5.15
N MET A 228 -5.72 2.87 4.73
CA MET A 228 -6.68 2.54 3.67
C MET A 228 -8.13 2.74 4.11
N ALA A 229 -8.45 2.61 5.41
CA ALA A 229 -9.77 2.96 5.90
C ALA A 229 -10.06 4.46 5.75
N GLY A 230 -9.08 5.31 6.04
CA GLY A 230 -9.21 6.76 5.86
C GLY A 230 -9.31 7.15 4.39
N ILE A 231 -8.44 6.62 3.53
CA ILE A 231 -8.49 6.85 2.09
C ILE A 231 -9.82 6.39 1.51
N TYR A 232 -10.25 5.17 1.82
CA TYR A 232 -11.49 4.62 1.29
C TYR A 232 -12.71 5.43 1.76
N LYS A 233 -12.76 5.85 3.03
CA LYS A 233 -13.80 6.75 3.55
C LYS A 233 -13.88 8.04 2.74
N LEU A 234 -12.75 8.72 2.53
CA LEU A 234 -12.73 10.00 1.81
C LEU A 234 -13.12 9.82 0.33
N MET A 235 -12.74 8.71 -0.29
CA MET A 235 -13.15 8.38 -1.66
C MET A 235 -14.66 8.17 -1.76
N THR A 236 -15.26 7.33 -0.89
CA THR A 236 -16.68 6.98 -0.96
C THR A 236 -17.60 8.11 -0.52
N GLU A 237 -17.14 9.00 0.36
CA GLU A 237 -17.85 10.22 0.75
C GLU A 237 -17.69 11.36 -0.28
N GLY A 238 -16.93 11.17 -1.37
CA GLY A 238 -16.71 12.19 -2.40
C GLY A 238 -15.90 13.40 -1.90
N ARG A 239 -15.01 13.19 -0.93
CA ARG A 239 -14.23 14.24 -0.25
C ARG A 239 -12.81 14.40 -0.81
N LEU A 240 -12.44 13.57 -1.78
CA LEU A 240 -11.21 13.73 -2.55
C LEU A 240 -11.55 14.34 -3.91
N ASN A 241 -10.88 15.44 -4.23
CA ASN A 241 -10.99 16.08 -5.54
C ASN A 241 -9.95 15.47 -6.46
N PHE A 242 -10.39 14.88 -7.57
CA PHE A 242 -9.51 14.36 -8.60
C PHE A 242 -9.43 15.37 -9.75
N SER A 243 -8.27 15.41 -10.42
CA SER A 243 -8.09 16.16 -11.67
C SER A 243 -8.58 15.39 -12.88
#